data_AF-A0A3C1HA86-F1
#
_entry.id   AF-A0A3C1HA86-F1
#
_cell.length_a   1.000
_cell.length_b   1.000
_cell.length_c   1.000
_cell.angle_alpha   90.00
_cell.angle_beta   90.00
_cell.angle_gamma   90.00
#
_symmetry.space_group_name_H-M   'P 1'
#
loop_
_entity.id
_entity.type
_entity.pdbx_description
1 polymer ?
#
loop_
_entity_poly.entity_id
_entity_poly.type
_entity_poly.pdbx_seq_one_letter_code
_entity_poly.pdbx_strand_id
1 'polypeptide(L)'
;MLSVPQALEKLGFGGLTVVEEQAGVKIWGRTLTVADLLADGKVVLTKWARRLTHWHGRQVNPEAWDRDVVPLLTRKLAEKRLPVLRVERHEARISLFISLAEQPLKAMVDRLGVPLWRPVERDVAPEDCGACPLAPTCRRMPTAPGVAMLWRRLGLVDSAGRPTRRGEMVSFFAHGDGLAVAAALEDETYPLDELIYDLADLDAGFRFCGEENRWAGRLAVACHQAFGFHSFPGYLENGLPPKYGSGAEAIVAAVHKDPSSKSKWVRPFLGIGDIDRVIIEWRSLLRQIIHSPPLEWPRWTSLQKMAKAILLETESPTLTDLPPLDYQQTKRVDHKLTLRRF
;
A
#
# COMPACT_ATOMS: atom_id res chain seq x y z
N MET A 1 13.79 4.97 33.78
CA MET A 1 13.40 4.82 32.36
C MET A 1 12.24 5.73 31.96
N LEU A 2 11.19 5.89 32.79
CA LEU A 2 10.05 6.77 32.50
C LEU A 2 10.42 8.26 32.30
N SER A 3 11.62 8.67 32.71
CA SER A 3 12.18 10.00 32.48
C SER A 3 12.87 10.18 31.12
N VAL A 4 13.01 9.10 30.33
CA VAL A 4 13.70 9.09 29.04
C VAL A 4 12.67 8.90 27.91
N PRO A 5 12.20 9.97 27.25
CA PRO A 5 11.10 9.89 26.29
C PRO A 5 11.40 8.96 25.09
N GLN A 6 12.63 8.97 24.58
CA GLN A 6 13.03 8.12 23.44
C GLN A 6 12.91 6.62 23.76
N ALA A 7 12.95 6.25 25.05
CA ALA A 7 12.80 4.87 25.48
C ALA A 7 11.34 4.40 25.41
N LEU A 8 10.39 5.35 25.41
CA LEU A 8 8.95 5.10 25.50
C LEU A 8 8.21 5.33 24.19
N GLU A 9 8.85 5.92 23.17
CA GLU A 9 8.24 6.26 21.87
C GLU A 9 7.50 5.10 21.22
N LYS A 10 8.03 3.87 21.34
CA LYS A 10 7.44 2.66 20.76
C LYS A 10 6.52 1.88 21.73
N LEU A 11 6.38 2.35 22.98
CA LEU A 11 5.53 1.71 24.00
C LEU A 11 4.14 2.34 24.04
N GLY A 12 3.13 1.51 23.80
CA GLY A 12 1.71 1.88 23.85
C GLY A 12 1.23 2.69 22.64
N PHE A 13 -0.05 3.06 22.67
CA PHE A 13 -0.71 3.92 21.69
C PHE A 13 -1.05 5.29 22.30
N GLY A 14 -1.35 6.28 21.46
CA GLY A 14 -1.65 7.66 21.88
C GLY A 14 -0.43 8.58 21.95
N GLY A 15 -0.65 9.82 22.37
CA GLY A 15 0.40 10.85 22.43
C GLY A 15 1.33 10.64 23.61
N LEU A 16 2.64 10.73 23.41
CA LEU A 16 3.61 10.72 24.52
C LEU A 16 3.53 12.07 25.23
N THR A 17 3.32 12.07 26.55
CA THR A 17 3.11 13.28 27.33
C THR A 17 3.78 13.22 28.69
N VAL A 18 4.01 14.37 29.31
CA VAL A 18 4.44 14.45 30.71
C VAL A 18 3.23 14.21 31.61
N VAL A 19 3.28 13.15 32.39
CA VAL A 19 2.21 12.79 33.33
C VAL A 19 2.51 13.30 34.73
N GLU A 20 3.76 13.49 35.09
CA GLU A 20 4.15 13.96 36.41
C GLU A 20 5.51 14.64 36.35
N GLU A 21 5.81 15.53 37.29
CA GLU A 21 7.13 16.10 37.48
C GLU A 21 7.53 15.93 38.95
N GLN A 22 8.58 15.16 39.21
CA GLN A 22 9.08 14.88 40.56
C GLN A 22 10.52 15.37 40.68
N ALA A 23 10.77 16.27 41.64
CA ALA A 23 12.11 16.82 41.92
C ALA A 23 12.83 17.36 40.66
N GLY A 24 12.10 18.04 39.76
CA GLY A 24 12.61 18.59 38.50
C GLY A 24 12.82 17.55 37.38
N VAL A 25 12.44 16.29 37.61
CA VAL A 25 12.49 15.21 36.61
C VAL A 25 11.09 14.97 36.06
N LYS A 26 10.94 15.13 34.74
CA LYS A 26 9.70 14.84 34.02
C LYS A 26 9.50 13.33 33.89
N ILE A 27 8.34 12.85 34.30
CA ILE A 27 7.90 11.47 34.14
C ILE A 27 6.92 11.42 32.97
N TRP A 28 7.20 10.53 32.02
CA TRP A 28 6.43 10.40 30.80
C TRP A 28 5.44 9.23 30.85
N GLY A 29 4.29 9.46 30.23
CA GLY A 29 3.23 8.47 30.02
C GLY A 29 2.54 8.72 28.68
N ARG A 30 1.29 8.27 28.54
CA ARG A 30 0.50 8.48 27.31
C ARG A 30 -0.79 9.24 27.57
N THR A 31 -1.19 10.04 26.60
CA THR A 31 -2.54 10.61 26.50
C THR A 31 -3.35 9.82 25.49
N LEU A 32 -4.51 9.33 25.92
CA LEU A 32 -5.48 8.62 25.10
C LEU A 32 -6.78 9.42 24.99
N THR A 33 -7.17 9.83 23.78
CA THR A 33 -8.51 10.41 23.57
C THR A 33 -9.57 9.31 23.65
N VAL A 34 -10.46 9.40 24.63
CA VAL A 34 -11.49 8.39 24.91
C VAL A 34 -12.88 8.80 24.43
N ALA A 35 -13.17 10.10 24.38
CA ALA A 35 -14.45 10.61 23.92
C ALA A 35 -14.35 12.04 23.39
N ASP A 36 -15.31 12.43 22.57
CA ASP A 36 -15.56 13.80 22.16
C ASP A 36 -16.75 14.37 22.96
N LEU A 37 -16.69 15.66 23.29
CA LEU A 37 -17.77 16.40 23.96
C LEU A 37 -18.56 17.19 22.90
N LEU A 38 -19.87 16.95 22.84
CA LEU A 38 -20.78 17.71 21.97
C LEU A 38 -21.27 18.98 22.67
N ALA A 39 -21.71 19.97 21.88
CA ALA A 39 -22.24 21.24 22.37
C ALA A 39 -23.50 21.08 23.25
N ASP A 40 -24.24 19.98 23.10
CA ASP A 40 -25.39 19.61 23.93
C ASP A 40 -25.00 18.88 25.24
N GLY A 41 -23.70 18.82 25.55
CA GLY A 41 -23.14 18.17 26.74
C GLY A 41 -23.04 16.65 26.64
N LYS A 42 -23.45 16.02 25.52
CA LYS A 42 -23.34 14.56 25.37
C LYS A 42 -21.90 14.13 25.12
N VAL A 43 -21.56 12.97 25.67
CA VAL A 43 -20.23 12.37 25.53
C VAL A 43 -20.28 11.30 24.43
N VAL A 44 -19.45 11.45 23.40
CA VAL A 44 -19.37 10.51 22.27
C VAL A 44 -18.10 9.69 22.41
N LEU A 45 -18.23 8.40 22.74
CA LEU A 45 -17.05 7.55 22.91
C LEU A 45 -16.37 7.28 21.57
N THR A 46 -15.03 7.26 21.58
CA THR A 46 -14.25 6.78 20.45
C THR A 46 -14.49 5.29 20.21
N LYS A 47 -14.25 4.84 18.97
CA LYS A 47 -14.47 3.45 18.56
C LYS A 47 -13.67 2.44 19.41
N TRP A 48 -12.43 2.78 19.79
CA TRP A 48 -11.58 1.89 20.59
C TRP A 48 -12.04 1.83 22.05
N ALA A 49 -12.44 2.96 22.64
CA ALA A 49 -12.93 3.01 24.02
C ALA A 49 -14.19 2.15 24.18
N ARG A 50 -15.13 2.25 23.22
CA ARG A 50 -16.32 1.38 23.16
C ARG A 50 -15.99 -0.10 23.06
N ARG A 51 -15.02 -0.46 22.22
CA ARG A 51 -14.59 -1.85 22.06
C ARG A 51 -13.94 -2.39 23.34
N LEU A 52 -13.17 -1.56 24.04
CA LEU A 52 -12.51 -1.95 25.28
C LEU A 52 -13.51 -2.16 26.43
N THR A 53 -14.55 -1.34 26.50
CA THR A 53 -15.58 -1.41 27.55
C THR A 53 -16.78 -2.29 27.21
N HIS A 54 -16.91 -2.73 25.95
CA HIS A 54 -18.12 -3.36 25.42
C HIS A 54 -19.39 -2.50 25.60
N TRP A 55 -19.24 -1.17 25.60
CA TRP A 55 -20.37 -0.28 25.81
C TRP A 55 -21.32 -0.26 24.60
N HIS A 56 -22.60 -0.49 24.88
CA HIS A 56 -23.67 -0.44 23.89
C HIS A 56 -24.17 1.01 23.73
N GLY A 57 -23.86 1.62 22.58
CA GLY A 57 -24.23 2.99 22.26
C GLY A 57 -23.02 3.86 21.92
N ARG A 58 -23.23 4.84 21.03
CA ARG A 58 -22.18 5.80 20.63
C ARG A 58 -22.13 7.02 21.55
N GLN A 59 -23.27 7.38 22.13
CA GLN A 59 -23.45 8.53 23.02
C GLN A 59 -23.74 8.04 24.43
N VAL A 60 -23.20 8.74 25.41
CA VAL A 60 -23.42 8.51 26.84
C VAL A 60 -23.75 9.86 27.48
N ASN A 61 -24.69 9.85 28.43
CA ASN A 61 -24.98 11.04 29.21
C ASN A 61 -23.82 11.34 30.19
N PRO A 62 -23.59 12.60 30.59
CA PRO A 62 -22.49 12.94 31.50
C PRO A 62 -22.48 12.15 32.80
N GLU A 63 -23.66 11.88 33.37
CA GLU A 63 -23.78 11.16 34.65
C GLU A 63 -23.34 9.69 34.55
N ALA A 64 -23.79 8.95 33.53
CA ALA A 64 -23.34 7.56 33.33
C ALA A 64 -21.89 7.50 32.85
N TRP A 65 -21.38 8.56 32.20
CA TRP A 65 -19.97 8.64 31.87
C TRP A 65 -19.10 8.58 33.13
N ASP A 66 -19.37 9.44 34.11
CA ASP A 66 -18.59 9.49 35.36
C ASP A 66 -18.84 8.28 36.26
N ARG A 67 -20.10 7.82 36.36
CA ARG A 67 -20.45 6.71 37.25
C ARG A 67 -20.06 5.35 36.70
N ASP A 68 -20.24 5.11 35.40
CA ASP A 68 -20.17 3.76 34.83
C ASP A 68 -18.98 3.60 33.87
N VAL A 69 -18.78 4.55 32.95
CA VAL A 69 -17.79 4.39 31.87
C VAL A 69 -16.36 4.64 32.33
N VAL A 70 -16.10 5.71 33.07
CA VAL A 70 -14.74 6.04 33.56
C VAL A 70 -14.18 4.94 34.45
N PRO A 71 -14.89 4.42 35.47
CA PRO A 71 -14.39 3.31 36.29
C PRO A 71 -14.12 2.04 35.46
N LEU A 72 -14.97 1.74 34.48
CA LEU A 72 -14.80 0.58 33.60
C LEU A 72 -13.56 0.72 32.70
N LEU A 73 -13.33 1.91 32.12
CA LEU A 73 -12.12 2.21 31.35
C LEU A 73 -10.87 2.07 32.22
N THR A 74 -10.88 2.66 33.42
CA THR A 74 -9.77 2.59 34.37
C THR A 74 -9.43 1.14 34.72
N ARG A 75 -10.44 0.32 35.05
CA ARG A 75 -10.26 -1.10 35.34
C ARG A 75 -9.69 -1.86 34.14
N LYS A 76 -10.27 -1.69 32.95
CA LYS A 76 -9.84 -2.39 31.73
C LYS A 76 -8.44 -2.02 31.28
N LEU A 77 -8.03 -0.77 31.49
CA LEU A 77 -6.66 -0.32 31.21
C LEU A 77 -5.67 -0.83 32.27
N ALA A 78 -6.04 -0.86 33.54
CA ALA A 78 -5.24 -1.48 34.60
C ALA A 78 -5.02 -2.98 34.35
N GLU A 79 -6.04 -3.73 33.91
CA GLU A 79 -5.91 -5.14 33.47
C GLU A 79 -4.87 -5.32 32.35
N LYS A 80 -4.61 -4.26 31.57
CA LYS A 80 -3.60 -4.21 30.50
C LYS A 80 -2.28 -3.57 30.94
N ARG A 81 -2.05 -3.39 32.24
CA ARG A 81 -0.86 -2.75 32.84
C ARG A 81 -0.67 -1.29 32.42
N LEU A 82 -1.77 -0.58 32.18
CA LEU A 82 -1.82 0.84 31.81
C LEU A 82 -2.66 1.61 32.83
N PRO A 83 -2.17 1.79 34.08
CA PRO A 83 -2.97 2.44 35.09
C PRO A 83 -3.25 3.90 34.70
N VAL A 84 -4.52 4.30 34.85
CA VAL A 84 -4.97 5.67 34.60
C VAL A 84 -4.54 6.54 35.78
N LEU A 85 -3.79 7.60 35.48
CA LEU A 85 -3.29 8.56 36.46
C LEU A 85 -4.29 9.71 36.66
N ARG A 86 -4.86 10.22 35.56
CA ARG A 86 -5.90 11.25 35.60
C ARG A 86 -6.76 11.25 34.35
N VAL A 87 -7.93 11.87 34.48
CA VAL A 87 -8.88 12.13 33.39
C VAL A 87 -8.98 13.64 33.23
N GLU A 88 -8.76 14.14 32.02
CA GLU A 88 -8.93 15.56 31.72
C GLU A 88 -10.03 15.77 30.69
N ARG A 89 -10.83 16.80 30.92
CA ARG A 89 -11.85 17.28 30.01
C ARG A 89 -11.38 18.60 29.41
N HIS A 90 -11.20 18.63 28.10
CA HIS A 90 -10.94 19.82 27.30
C HIS A 90 -12.20 20.16 26.50
N GLU A 91 -12.35 21.40 26.03
CA GLU A 91 -13.59 21.96 25.46
C GLU A 91 -14.36 21.03 24.51
N ALA A 92 -13.65 20.25 23.69
CA ALA A 92 -14.26 19.31 22.73
C ALA A 92 -13.92 17.83 22.96
N ARG A 93 -13.13 17.47 23.97
CA ARG A 93 -12.64 16.07 24.13
C ARG A 93 -12.32 15.68 25.57
N ILE A 94 -12.46 14.39 25.85
CA ILE A 94 -12.05 13.77 27.11
C ILE A 94 -10.85 12.86 26.85
N SER A 95 -9.80 13.05 27.64
CA SER A 95 -8.54 12.32 27.51
C SER A 95 -8.13 11.65 28.82
N LEU A 96 -7.58 10.44 28.72
CA LEU A 96 -6.96 9.73 29.83
C LEU A 96 -5.45 9.89 29.77
N PHE A 97 -4.84 10.15 30.92
CA PHE A 97 -3.39 10.12 31.10
C PHE A 97 -3.04 8.82 31.81
N ILE A 98 -2.21 8.01 31.17
CA ILE A 98 -1.87 6.66 31.65
C ILE A 98 -0.38 6.54 31.91
N SER A 99 -0.02 5.73 32.92
CA SER A 99 1.37 5.37 33.19
C SER A 99 1.83 4.24 32.28
N LEU A 100 3.12 4.26 31.96
CA LEU A 100 3.81 3.18 31.27
C LEU A 100 4.68 2.34 32.21
N ALA A 101 4.61 2.57 33.54
CA ALA A 101 5.50 1.95 34.52
C ALA A 101 5.47 0.41 34.51
N GLU A 102 4.32 -0.17 34.23
CA GLU A 102 4.11 -1.63 34.24
C GLU A 102 4.22 -2.27 32.84
N GLN A 103 4.50 -1.46 31.81
CA GLN A 103 4.61 -1.97 30.44
C GLN A 103 5.96 -2.68 30.25
N PRO A 104 5.97 -3.97 29.88
CA PRO A 104 7.21 -4.66 29.59
C PRO A 104 7.77 -4.17 28.24
N LEU A 105 9.07 -3.92 28.22
CA LEU A 105 9.84 -3.63 27.01
C LEU A 105 10.80 -4.78 26.74
N LYS A 106 10.87 -5.25 25.49
CA LYS A 106 11.93 -6.17 25.07
C LYS A 106 13.27 -5.42 25.08
N ALA A 107 14.20 -5.90 25.89
CA ALA A 107 15.56 -5.38 25.97
C ALA A 107 16.55 -6.52 25.74
N MET A 108 17.71 -6.19 25.17
CA MET A 108 18.83 -7.13 25.15
C MET A 108 19.42 -7.20 26.56
N VAL A 109 19.66 -8.40 27.05
CA VAL A 109 20.20 -8.63 28.40
C VAL A 109 21.67 -8.98 28.27
N ASP A 110 22.52 -8.33 29.05
CA ASP A 110 23.95 -8.61 29.05
C ASP A 110 24.28 -9.92 29.81
N ARG A 111 25.55 -10.30 29.82
CA ARG A 111 26.03 -11.50 30.52
C ARG A 111 25.84 -11.49 32.04
N LEU A 112 25.56 -10.32 32.63
CA LEU A 112 25.31 -10.12 34.06
C LEU A 112 23.81 -10.08 34.39
N GLY A 113 22.93 -10.29 33.40
CA GLY A 113 21.49 -10.24 33.58
C GLY A 113 20.91 -8.83 33.54
N VAL A 114 21.69 -7.82 33.14
CA VAL A 114 21.25 -6.41 33.10
C VAL A 114 20.61 -6.10 31.75
N PRO A 115 19.34 -5.64 31.72
CA PRO A 115 18.71 -5.21 30.48
C PRO A 115 19.32 -3.88 29.99
N LEU A 116 19.77 -3.88 28.75
CA LEU A 116 20.38 -2.73 28.09
C LEU A 116 19.38 -2.03 27.18
N TRP A 117 19.27 -0.70 27.32
CA TRP A 117 18.53 0.14 26.40
C TRP A 117 19.52 0.84 25.46
N ARG A 118 19.36 0.63 24.15
CA ARG A 118 20.28 1.10 23.10
C ARG A 118 21.76 0.83 23.47
N PRO A 119 22.14 -0.44 23.68
CA PRO A 119 23.55 -0.76 23.93
C PRO A 119 24.41 -0.28 22.76
N VAL A 120 25.66 0.06 23.06
CA VAL A 120 26.63 0.37 22.01
C VAL A 120 26.85 -0.90 21.19
N GLU A 121 26.45 -0.86 19.93
CA GLU A 121 26.68 -1.95 18.99
C GLU A 121 28.06 -1.79 18.38
N ARG A 122 28.72 -2.93 18.14
CA ARG A 122 29.96 -2.99 17.35
C ARG A 122 29.65 -3.62 16.02
N ASP A 123 30.08 -2.97 14.94
CA ASP A 123 30.06 -3.58 13.62
C ASP A 123 31.17 -4.62 13.53
N VAL A 124 30.78 -5.89 13.49
CA VAL A 124 31.70 -7.01 13.26
C VAL A 124 31.46 -7.52 11.85
N ALA A 125 32.53 -7.63 11.06
CA ALA A 125 32.43 -8.26 9.75
C ALA A 125 32.09 -9.75 9.93
N PRO A 126 31.24 -10.33 9.06
CA PRO A 126 31.12 -11.79 8.95
C PRO A 126 32.51 -12.43 8.80
N GLU A 127 32.66 -13.67 9.26
CA GLU A 127 33.95 -14.38 9.28
C GLU A 127 34.60 -14.39 7.88
N ASP A 128 33.82 -14.67 6.84
CA ASP A 128 34.24 -14.64 5.42
C ASP A 128 34.74 -13.27 4.96
N CYS A 129 34.20 -12.19 5.54
CA CYS A 129 34.54 -10.81 5.19
C CYS A 129 35.74 -10.28 5.99
N GLY A 130 36.10 -10.91 7.11
CA GLY A 130 37.17 -10.43 8.00
C GLY A 130 38.56 -10.43 7.34
N ALA A 131 38.83 -11.43 6.49
CA ALA A 131 40.08 -11.55 5.73
C ALA A 131 39.95 -11.11 4.26
N CYS A 132 38.78 -10.63 3.83
CA CYS A 132 38.51 -10.32 2.44
C CYS A 132 39.19 -8.99 2.01
N PRO A 133 40.06 -8.99 0.98
CA PRO A 133 40.74 -7.77 0.52
C PRO A 133 39.76 -6.73 -0.07
N LEU A 134 38.56 -7.17 -0.47
CA LEU A 134 37.51 -6.28 -1.00
C LEU A 134 36.65 -5.66 0.11
N ALA A 135 36.79 -6.04 1.38
CA ALA A 135 35.96 -5.54 2.47
C ALA A 135 35.90 -3.99 2.56
N PRO A 136 37.02 -3.23 2.43
CA PRO A 136 36.98 -1.77 2.43
C PRO A 136 36.21 -1.17 1.25
N THR A 137 36.17 -1.87 0.12
CA THR A 137 35.41 -1.48 -1.07
C THR A 137 33.93 -1.80 -0.89
N CYS A 138 33.60 -3.01 -0.46
CA CYS A 138 32.21 -3.42 -0.19
C CYS A 138 31.52 -2.52 0.84
N ARG A 139 32.22 -2.09 1.90
CA ARG A 139 31.67 -1.14 2.90
C ARG A 139 31.31 0.24 2.35
N ARG A 140 31.91 0.63 1.22
CA ARG A 140 31.63 1.90 0.52
C ARG A 140 30.56 1.75 -0.55
N MET A 141 30.16 0.51 -0.88
CA MET A 141 29.11 0.27 -1.86
C MET A 141 27.73 0.47 -1.23
N PRO A 142 26.74 0.94 -2.00
CA PRO A 142 25.36 0.98 -1.53
C PRO A 142 24.89 -0.42 -1.11
N THR A 143 24.21 -0.52 0.03
CA THR A 143 23.52 -1.75 0.45
C THR A 143 22.24 -2.02 -0.34
N ALA A 144 21.83 -1.06 -1.18
CA ALA A 144 20.69 -1.20 -2.05
C ALA A 144 20.91 -2.33 -3.07
N PRO A 145 19.89 -3.16 -3.33
CA PRO A 145 19.99 -4.22 -4.32
C PRO A 145 20.27 -3.61 -5.71
N GLY A 146 21.35 -4.06 -6.36
CA GLY A 146 21.60 -3.70 -7.75
C GLY A 146 20.53 -4.23 -8.70
N VAL A 147 20.34 -3.57 -9.83
CA VAL A 147 19.30 -3.90 -10.83
C VAL A 147 19.39 -5.36 -11.30
N ALA A 148 20.60 -5.86 -11.56
CA ALA A 148 20.80 -7.26 -11.95
C ALA A 148 20.36 -8.25 -10.87
N MET A 149 20.59 -7.94 -9.59
CA MET A 149 20.12 -8.79 -8.49
C MET A 149 18.59 -8.76 -8.39
N LEU A 150 17.98 -7.60 -8.65
CA LEU A 150 16.53 -7.46 -8.70
C LEU A 150 15.92 -8.33 -9.80
N TRP A 151 16.45 -8.25 -11.02
CA TRP A 151 16.00 -9.08 -12.15
C TRP A 151 16.15 -10.57 -11.86
N ARG A 152 17.24 -10.98 -11.20
CA ARG A 152 17.42 -12.37 -10.77
C ARG A 152 16.39 -12.80 -9.72
N ARG A 153 16.06 -11.93 -8.74
CA ARG A 153 15.01 -12.21 -7.73
C ARG A 153 13.61 -12.30 -8.34
N LEU A 154 13.32 -11.48 -9.35
CA LEU A 154 12.07 -11.52 -10.11
C LEU A 154 12.02 -12.67 -11.14
N GLY A 155 13.09 -13.44 -11.29
CA GLY A 155 13.18 -14.52 -12.27
C GLY A 155 13.21 -14.06 -13.72
N LEU A 156 13.61 -12.80 -13.98
CA LEU A 156 13.72 -12.24 -15.34
C LEU A 156 15.01 -12.68 -16.04
N VAL A 157 16.07 -12.93 -15.27
CA VAL A 157 17.33 -13.46 -15.77
C VAL A 157 17.79 -14.67 -14.96
N ASP A 158 18.47 -15.60 -15.62
CA ASP A 158 19.06 -16.78 -14.98
C ASP A 158 20.37 -16.45 -14.22
N SER A 159 21.03 -17.47 -13.67
CA SER A 159 22.31 -17.31 -12.97
C SER A 159 23.47 -16.84 -13.86
N ALA A 160 23.36 -17.01 -15.18
CA ALA A 160 24.34 -16.56 -16.17
C ALA A 160 23.99 -15.15 -16.73
N GLY A 161 22.89 -14.55 -16.27
CA GLY A 161 22.42 -13.24 -16.72
C GLY A 161 21.68 -13.27 -18.07
N ARG A 162 21.25 -14.45 -18.54
CA ARG A 162 20.46 -14.57 -19.77
C ARG A 162 18.97 -14.36 -19.46
N PRO A 163 18.20 -13.69 -20.34
CA PRO A 163 16.76 -13.58 -20.17
C PRO A 163 16.11 -14.96 -20.04
N THR A 164 15.19 -15.10 -19.08
CA THR A 164 14.29 -16.25 -19.00
C THR A 164 13.08 -16.00 -19.92
N ARG A 165 12.23 -17.00 -20.15
CA ARG A 165 10.93 -16.79 -20.84
C ARG A 165 10.09 -15.69 -20.19
N ARG A 166 10.10 -15.61 -18.85
CA ARG A 166 9.47 -14.52 -18.08
C ARG A 166 10.12 -13.18 -18.42
N GLY A 167 11.46 -13.12 -18.40
CA GLY A 167 12.23 -11.93 -18.74
C GLY A 167 11.96 -11.41 -20.15
N GLU A 168 11.91 -12.31 -21.14
CA GLU A 168 11.59 -11.97 -22.52
C GLU A 168 10.18 -11.40 -22.63
N MET A 169 9.18 -12.06 -22.05
CA MET A 169 7.80 -11.56 -22.10
C MET A 169 7.65 -10.21 -21.39
N VAL A 170 8.19 -10.09 -20.17
CA VAL A 170 8.16 -8.84 -19.39
C VAL A 170 8.84 -7.69 -20.13
N SER A 171 9.87 -7.97 -20.96
CA SER A 171 10.55 -6.95 -21.76
C SER A 171 9.65 -6.24 -22.78
N PHE A 172 8.49 -6.82 -23.10
CA PHE A 172 7.51 -6.21 -24.00
C PHE A 172 6.67 -5.13 -23.29
N PHE A 173 6.73 -5.07 -21.96
CA PHE A 173 5.94 -4.19 -21.13
C PHE A 173 6.81 -3.12 -20.45
N ALA A 174 6.20 -1.98 -20.18
CA ALA A 174 6.79 -0.98 -19.33
C ALA A 174 6.39 -1.26 -17.87
N HIS A 175 7.30 -1.07 -16.92
CA HIS A 175 7.04 -1.19 -15.48
C HIS A 175 6.57 -2.59 -15.03
N GLY A 176 5.69 -2.65 -14.02
CA GLY A 176 5.28 -3.88 -13.35
C GLY A 176 4.22 -4.70 -14.07
N ASP A 177 3.53 -4.16 -15.07
CA ASP A 177 2.36 -4.81 -15.68
C ASP A 177 2.73 -6.15 -16.33
N GLY A 178 3.89 -6.19 -17.01
CA GLY A 178 4.43 -7.42 -17.58
C GLY A 178 4.68 -8.51 -16.54
N LEU A 179 5.03 -8.15 -15.29
CA LEU A 179 5.21 -9.14 -14.23
C LEU A 179 3.88 -9.80 -13.84
N ALA A 180 2.80 -9.03 -13.79
CA ALA A 180 1.48 -9.57 -13.49
C ALA A 180 0.94 -10.44 -14.63
N VAL A 181 1.11 -10.00 -15.89
CA VAL A 181 0.80 -10.82 -17.08
C VAL A 181 1.59 -12.13 -17.04
N ALA A 182 2.86 -12.08 -16.61
CA ALA A 182 3.71 -13.27 -16.55
C ALA A 182 3.21 -14.24 -15.49
N ALA A 183 2.94 -13.75 -14.29
CA ALA A 183 2.44 -14.55 -13.18
C ALA A 183 1.13 -15.25 -13.55
N ALA A 184 0.20 -14.55 -14.21
CA ALA A 184 -1.07 -15.13 -14.63
C ALA A 184 -0.92 -16.17 -15.76
N LEU A 185 0.00 -15.96 -16.70
CA LEU A 185 0.24 -16.93 -17.78
C LEU A 185 1.01 -18.16 -17.32
N GLU A 186 1.91 -18.01 -16.33
CA GLU A 186 2.67 -19.11 -15.73
C GLU A 186 1.78 -20.02 -14.87
N ASP A 187 0.71 -19.49 -14.28
CA ASP A 187 -0.35 -20.30 -13.69
C ASP A 187 -1.20 -20.96 -14.80
N GLU A 188 -0.95 -22.24 -15.05
CA GLU A 188 -1.66 -23.02 -16.06
C GLU A 188 -3.16 -23.17 -15.76
N THR A 189 -3.57 -23.00 -14.50
CA THR A 189 -4.97 -23.11 -14.06
C THR A 189 -5.75 -21.81 -14.24
N TYR A 190 -5.07 -20.70 -14.56
CA TYR A 190 -5.71 -19.41 -14.78
C TYR A 190 -6.51 -19.41 -16.11
N PRO A 191 -7.84 -19.21 -16.09
CA PRO A 191 -8.64 -19.13 -17.32
C PRO A 191 -8.31 -17.86 -18.12
N LEU A 192 -7.95 -18.00 -19.39
CA LEU A 192 -7.54 -16.84 -20.20
C LEU A 192 -8.72 -15.89 -20.51
N ASP A 193 -9.93 -16.43 -20.58
CA ASP A 193 -11.19 -15.71 -20.76
C ASP A 193 -11.58 -14.84 -19.56
N GLU A 194 -11.13 -15.20 -18.35
CA GLU A 194 -11.20 -14.33 -17.17
C GLU A 194 -10.01 -13.36 -17.15
N LEU A 195 -8.79 -13.87 -17.40
CA LEU A 195 -7.56 -13.06 -17.39
C LEU A 195 -7.70 -11.83 -18.28
N ILE A 196 -8.30 -11.97 -19.45
CA ILE A 196 -8.43 -10.87 -20.41
C ILE A 196 -9.15 -9.66 -19.80
N TYR A 197 -10.10 -9.85 -18.89
CA TYR A 197 -10.77 -8.77 -18.15
C TYR A 197 -10.04 -8.42 -16.86
N ASP A 198 -9.47 -9.41 -16.15
CA ASP A 198 -8.67 -9.18 -14.94
C ASP A 198 -7.48 -8.23 -15.18
N LEU A 199 -6.96 -8.18 -16.42
CA LEU A 199 -5.93 -7.22 -16.83
C LEU A 199 -6.35 -5.75 -16.65
N ALA A 200 -7.65 -5.44 -16.59
CA ALA A 200 -8.15 -4.09 -16.30
C ALA A 200 -7.76 -3.60 -14.90
N ASP A 201 -7.58 -4.51 -13.94
CA ASP A 201 -7.22 -4.17 -12.57
C ASP A 201 -5.83 -3.53 -12.48
N LEU A 202 -4.98 -3.66 -13.50
CA LEU A 202 -3.62 -3.14 -13.52
C LEU A 202 -3.52 -1.60 -13.50
N ASP A 203 -4.53 -0.86 -13.98
CA ASP A 203 -4.59 0.62 -13.90
C ASP A 203 -5.76 1.14 -13.04
N ALA A 204 -6.43 0.28 -12.27
CA ALA A 204 -7.63 0.64 -11.54
C ALA A 204 -7.37 1.41 -10.22
N GLY A 205 -6.30 1.06 -9.51
CA GLY A 205 -6.00 1.61 -8.18
C GLY A 205 -7.13 1.38 -7.17
N PHE A 206 -7.19 2.18 -6.11
CA PHE A 206 -8.12 1.93 -4.99
C PHE A 206 -9.59 2.28 -5.28
N ARG A 207 -9.91 2.93 -6.41
CA ARG A 207 -11.27 3.47 -6.65
C ARG A 207 -12.31 2.40 -6.99
N PHE A 208 -11.85 1.25 -7.49
CA PHE A 208 -12.73 0.21 -8.03
C PHE A 208 -13.12 -0.85 -6.99
N CYS A 209 -12.32 -1.03 -5.94
CA CYS A 209 -12.50 -2.11 -4.96
C CYS A 209 -13.68 -1.91 -3.99
N GLY A 210 -14.31 -0.73 -3.98
CA GLY A 210 -15.47 -0.46 -3.12
C GLY A 210 -15.15 -0.65 -1.63
N GLU A 211 -15.86 -1.55 -0.97
CA GLU A 211 -15.61 -1.92 0.44
C GLU A 211 -14.59 -3.06 0.58
N GLU A 212 -14.19 -3.70 -0.53
CA GLU A 212 -13.22 -4.78 -0.55
C GLU A 212 -11.77 -4.28 -0.52
N ASN A 213 -10.84 -5.20 -0.32
CA ASN A 213 -9.41 -4.91 -0.38
C ASN A 213 -8.97 -4.78 -1.84
N ARG A 214 -8.33 -3.66 -2.21
CA ARG A 214 -7.75 -3.46 -3.55
C ARG A 214 -6.75 -4.54 -4.00
N TRP A 215 -6.19 -5.32 -3.07
CA TRP A 215 -5.28 -6.43 -3.35
C TRP A 215 -6.00 -7.79 -3.42
N ALA A 216 -7.32 -7.80 -3.64
CA ALA A 216 -8.09 -9.01 -3.90
C ALA A 216 -8.02 -9.41 -5.39
N GLY A 217 -8.76 -10.45 -5.76
CA GLY A 217 -8.85 -10.93 -7.14
C GLY A 217 -7.84 -12.02 -7.49
N ARG A 218 -8.12 -12.74 -8.59
CA ARG A 218 -7.31 -13.88 -9.04
C ARG A 218 -5.92 -13.45 -9.50
N LEU A 219 -5.82 -12.29 -10.16
CA LEU A 219 -4.54 -11.74 -10.62
C LEU A 219 -3.61 -11.42 -9.46
N ALA A 220 -4.14 -10.88 -8.36
CA ALA A 220 -3.38 -10.69 -7.12
C ALA A 220 -2.88 -12.00 -6.52
N VAL A 221 -3.72 -13.04 -6.49
CA VAL A 221 -3.32 -14.36 -6.00
C VAL A 221 -2.15 -14.91 -6.83
N ALA A 222 -2.24 -14.85 -8.17
CA ALA A 222 -1.16 -15.30 -9.06
C ALA A 222 0.13 -14.50 -8.83
N CYS A 223 0.04 -13.17 -8.71
CA CYS A 223 1.20 -12.32 -8.43
C CYS A 223 1.85 -12.65 -7.08
N HIS A 224 1.06 -12.84 -6.02
CA HIS A 224 1.58 -13.19 -4.70
C HIS A 224 2.20 -14.58 -4.67
N GLN A 225 1.67 -15.54 -5.43
CA GLN A 225 2.31 -16.85 -5.58
C GLN A 225 3.65 -16.74 -6.31
N ALA A 226 3.75 -15.90 -7.34
CA ALA A 226 4.98 -15.73 -8.13
C ALA A 226 6.07 -14.90 -7.43
N PHE A 227 5.68 -13.87 -6.66
CA PHE A 227 6.61 -12.85 -6.14
C PHE A 227 6.59 -12.68 -4.62
N GLY A 228 5.63 -13.31 -3.92
CA GLY A 228 5.38 -13.05 -2.50
C GLY A 228 4.86 -11.64 -2.24
N PHE A 229 4.91 -11.20 -0.98
CA PHE A 229 4.48 -9.86 -0.54
C PHE A 229 5.62 -8.82 -0.59
N HIS A 230 6.56 -9.00 -1.51
CA HIS A 230 7.76 -8.15 -1.59
C HIS A 230 7.51 -6.89 -2.41
N SER A 231 8.07 -5.77 -1.94
CA SER A 231 8.10 -4.53 -2.72
C SER A 231 9.43 -4.40 -3.45
N PHE A 232 9.34 -4.12 -4.75
CA PHE A 232 10.47 -3.90 -5.64
C PHE A 232 10.30 -2.52 -6.29
N PRO A 233 11.14 -1.53 -5.92
CA PRO A 233 11.00 -0.17 -6.43
C PRO A 233 10.87 -0.10 -7.95
N GLY A 234 9.83 0.58 -8.43
CA GLY A 234 9.54 0.73 -9.87
C GLY A 234 8.83 -0.46 -10.52
N TYR A 235 8.71 -1.60 -9.84
CA TYR A 235 8.10 -2.82 -10.37
C TYR A 235 6.87 -3.25 -9.57
N LEU A 236 7.03 -3.54 -8.28
CA LEU A 236 5.97 -4.09 -7.42
C LEU A 236 5.87 -3.34 -6.09
N GLU A 237 4.64 -3.19 -5.59
CA GLU A 237 4.28 -2.79 -4.24
C GLU A 237 3.50 -3.95 -3.61
N ASN A 238 4.00 -4.51 -2.50
CA ASN A 238 3.39 -5.65 -1.83
C ASN A 238 3.16 -6.87 -2.78
N GLY A 239 4.06 -7.10 -3.74
CA GLY A 239 3.96 -8.19 -4.70
C GLY A 239 3.07 -7.93 -5.92
N LEU A 240 2.51 -6.73 -6.06
CA LEU A 240 1.58 -6.34 -7.13
C LEU A 240 2.08 -5.10 -7.87
N PRO A 241 1.72 -4.89 -9.15
CA PRO A 241 1.98 -3.62 -9.83
C PRO A 241 1.40 -2.44 -9.02
N PRO A 242 2.10 -1.29 -8.90
CA PRO A 242 1.71 -0.21 -7.97
C PRO A 242 0.31 0.34 -8.19
N LYS A 243 -0.16 0.32 -9.44
CA LYS A 243 -1.47 0.80 -9.86
C LYS A 243 -2.57 -0.26 -9.77
N TYR A 244 -2.25 -1.48 -9.35
CA TYR A 244 -3.21 -2.56 -9.24
C TYR A 244 -4.35 -2.22 -8.28
N GLY A 245 -5.57 -2.55 -8.67
CA GLY A 245 -6.73 -2.53 -7.82
C GLY A 245 -7.86 -3.41 -8.34
N SER A 246 -8.36 -4.31 -7.49
CA SER A 246 -9.49 -5.17 -7.85
C SER A 246 -10.78 -4.40 -8.08
N GLY A 247 -11.67 -4.97 -8.90
CA GLY A 247 -13.03 -4.48 -9.14
C GLY A 247 -13.21 -3.78 -10.48
N ALA A 248 -12.14 -3.54 -11.25
CA ALA A 248 -12.26 -2.98 -12.59
C ALA A 248 -12.60 -4.04 -13.63
N GLU A 249 -12.10 -5.26 -13.46
CA GLU A 249 -12.42 -6.45 -14.25
C GLU A 249 -13.93 -6.63 -14.45
N ALA A 250 -14.70 -6.57 -13.36
CA ALA A 250 -16.16 -6.78 -13.40
C ALA A 250 -16.88 -5.64 -14.16
N ILE A 251 -16.41 -4.40 -14.00
CA ILE A 251 -16.99 -3.23 -14.67
C ILE A 251 -16.66 -3.27 -16.15
N VAL A 252 -15.40 -3.55 -16.51
CA VAL A 252 -14.97 -3.63 -17.90
C VAL A 252 -15.69 -4.77 -18.61
N ALA A 253 -15.83 -5.95 -18.00
CA ALA A 253 -16.59 -7.06 -18.56
C ALA A 253 -18.07 -6.67 -18.81
N ALA A 254 -18.71 -6.00 -17.84
CA ALA A 254 -20.10 -5.56 -17.98
C ALA A 254 -20.27 -4.48 -19.07
N VAL A 255 -19.37 -3.51 -19.14
CA VAL A 255 -19.42 -2.42 -20.13
C VAL A 255 -19.06 -2.92 -21.52
N HIS A 256 -18.14 -3.89 -21.64
CA HIS A 256 -17.83 -4.54 -22.91
C HIS A 256 -19.08 -5.24 -23.49
N LYS A 257 -19.83 -5.95 -22.64
CA LYS A 257 -21.08 -6.63 -23.03
C LYS A 257 -22.24 -5.67 -23.31
N ASP A 258 -22.37 -4.62 -22.52
CA ASP A 258 -23.40 -3.59 -22.66
C ASP A 258 -22.80 -2.19 -22.39
N PRO A 259 -22.41 -1.45 -23.46
CA PRO A 259 -21.84 -0.11 -23.32
C PRO A 259 -22.75 0.91 -22.62
N SER A 260 -24.06 0.67 -22.58
CA SER A 260 -25.02 1.55 -21.90
C SER A 260 -25.03 1.34 -20.37
N SER A 261 -24.42 0.26 -19.88
CA SER A 261 -24.40 -0.10 -18.46
C SER A 261 -23.49 0.77 -17.60
N LYS A 262 -22.61 1.61 -18.19
CA LYS A 262 -21.61 2.43 -17.47
C LYS A 262 -22.19 3.22 -16.29
N SER A 263 -23.34 3.86 -16.51
CA SER A 263 -23.99 4.72 -15.50
C SER A 263 -24.39 3.96 -14.24
N LYS A 264 -24.62 2.65 -14.34
CA LYS A 264 -25.00 1.78 -13.21
C LYS A 264 -23.85 1.56 -12.22
N TRP A 265 -22.61 1.77 -12.65
CA TRP A 265 -21.41 1.50 -11.86
C TRP A 265 -20.85 2.73 -11.13
N VAL A 266 -21.41 3.91 -11.40
CA VAL A 266 -21.00 5.17 -10.78
C VAL A 266 -21.29 5.14 -9.28
N ARG A 267 -20.29 5.47 -8.46
CA ARG A 267 -20.38 5.54 -7.00
C ARG A 267 -19.78 6.86 -6.51
N PRO A 268 -20.02 7.30 -5.26
CA PRO A 268 -19.47 8.58 -4.77
C PRO A 268 -17.95 8.76 -4.93
N PHE A 269 -17.20 7.65 -4.97
CA PHE A 269 -15.74 7.62 -5.13
C PHE A 269 -15.25 7.04 -6.47
N LEU A 270 -16.17 6.71 -7.39
CA LEU A 270 -15.88 6.16 -8.71
C LEU A 270 -16.75 6.85 -9.77
N GLY A 271 -16.13 7.76 -10.53
CA GLY A 271 -16.83 8.54 -11.56
C GLY A 271 -16.82 7.87 -12.94
N ILE A 272 -17.63 8.39 -13.86
CA ILE A 272 -17.64 7.94 -15.27
C ILE A 272 -16.26 8.10 -15.91
N GLY A 273 -15.56 9.20 -15.63
CA GLY A 273 -14.21 9.42 -16.17
C GLY A 273 -13.18 8.40 -15.70
N ASP A 274 -13.34 7.85 -14.49
CA ASP A 274 -12.47 6.76 -14.00
C ASP A 274 -12.73 5.48 -14.80
N ILE A 275 -14.00 5.16 -15.04
CA ILE A 275 -14.42 4.00 -15.83
C ILE A 275 -13.91 4.12 -17.28
N ASP A 276 -14.10 5.28 -17.91
CA ASP A 276 -13.62 5.50 -19.27
C ASP A 276 -12.09 5.41 -19.35
N ARG A 277 -11.36 5.94 -18.36
CA ARG A 277 -9.91 5.81 -18.27
C ARG A 277 -9.48 4.35 -18.16
N VAL A 278 -10.08 3.56 -17.26
CA VAL A 278 -9.68 2.16 -17.06
C VAL A 278 -9.91 1.33 -18.33
N ILE A 279 -10.98 1.61 -19.08
CA ILE A 279 -11.28 0.96 -20.36
C ILE A 279 -10.23 1.35 -21.42
N ILE A 280 -9.81 2.62 -21.47
CA ILE A 280 -8.77 3.09 -22.39
C ILE A 280 -7.45 2.36 -22.11
N GLU A 281 -7.04 2.30 -20.85
CA GLU A 281 -5.79 1.67 -20.43
C GLU A 281 -5.82 0.16 -20.63
N TRP A 282 -6.93 -0.50 -20.29
CA TRP A 282 -7.16 -1.91 -20.58
C TRP A 282 -7.02 -2.21 -22.08
N ARG A 283 -7.70 -1.44 -22.95
CA ARG A 283 -7.56 -1.60 -24.41
C ARG A 283 -6.14 -1.32 -24.90
N SER A 284 -5.45 -0.35 -24.30
CA SER A 284 -4.04 -0.05 -24.59
C SER A 284 -3.15 -1.26 -24.30
N LEU A 285 -3.35 -1.90 -23.14
CA LEU A 285 -2.66 -3.12 -22.75
C LEU A 285 -2.96 -4.30 -23.68
N LEU A 286 -4.22 -4.47 -24.10
CA LEU A 286 -4.58 -5.47 -25.10
C LEU A 286 -3.88 -5.24 -26.45
N ARG A 287 -3.80 -3.99 -26.92
CA ARG A 287 -3.06 -3.65 -28.14
C ARG A 287 -1.58 -3.96 -27.98
N GLN A 288 -1.00 -3.64 -26.83
CA GLN A 288 0.40 -3.97 -26.53
C GLN A 288 0.64 -5.47 -26.58
N ILE A 289 -0.22 -6.29 -25.99
CA ILE A 289 -0.16 -7.76 -26.06
C ILE A 289 -0.19 -8.25 -27.52
N ILE A 290 -1.11 -7.73 -28.34
CA ILE A 290 -1.27 -8.15 -29.75
C ILE A 290 -0.04 -7.80 -30.60
N HIS A 291 0.56 -6.63 -30.38
CA HIS A 291 1.70 -6.15 -31.17
C HIS A 291 3.06 -6.59 -30.62
N SER A 292 3.09 -7.23 -29.46
CA SER A 292 4.30 -7.77 -28.87
C SER A 292 4.85 -8.96 -29.68
N PRO A 293 6.18 -9.19 -29.69
CA PRO A 293 6.80 -10.29 -30.42
C PRO A 293 6.20 -11.67 -30.07
N PRO A 294 6.27 -12.64 -31.01
CA PRO A 294 5.89 -14.02 -30.71
C PRO A 294 6.86 -14.62 -29.70
N LEU A 295 6.34 -15.50 -28.85
CA LEU A 295 7.10 -16.35 -27.94
C LEU A 295 6.66 -17.79 -28.13
N GLU A 296 7.60 -18.73 -27.97
CA GLU A 296 7.34 -20.18 -27.95
C GLU A 296 6.61 -20.56 -26.65
N TRP A 297 5.37 -20.09 -26.51
CA TRP A 297 4.53 -20.25 -25.34
C TRP A 297 3.05 -20.26 -25.73
N PRO A 298 2.39 -21.44 -25.80
CA PRO A 298 1.02 -21.55 -26.29
C PRO A 298 0.00 -20.67 -25.57
N ARG A 299 0.15 -20.46 -24.26
CA ARG A 299 -0.73 -19.56 -23.47
C ARG A 299 -0.58 -18.10 -23.89
N TRP A 300 0.64 -17.64 -24.15
CA TRP A 300 0.89 -16.29 -24.70
C TRP A 300 0.22 -16.10 -26.06
N THR A 301 0.42 -17.04 -26.99
CA THR A 301 -0.22 -16.99 -28.31
C THR A 301 -1.76 -17.02 -28.20
N SER A 302 -2.30 -17.77 -27.26
CA SER A 302 -3.74 -17.84 -27.02
C SER A 302 -4.29 -16.53 -26.45
N LEU A 303 -3.57 -15.90 -25.52
CA LEU A 303 -3.91 -14.57 -25.01
C LEU A 303 -3.89 -13.52 -26.13
N GLN A 304 -2.87 -13.52 -27.00
CA GLN A 304 -2.80 -12.61 -28.16
C GLN A 304 -3.99 -12.77 -29.10
N LYS A 305 -4.41 -14.02 -29.38
CA LYS A 305 -5.59 -14.30 -30.21
C LYS A 305 -6.88 -13.77 -29.56
N MET A 306 -7.04 -13.99 -28.25
CA MET A 306 -8.21 -13.54 -27.51
C MET A 306 -8.29 -12.01 -27.42
N ALA A 307 -7.16 -11.35 -27.12
CA ALA A 307 -7.07 -9.90 -27.14
C ALA A 307 -7.46 -9.31 -28.50
N LYS A 308 -7.00 -9.95 -29.59
CA LYS A 308 -7.36 -9.54 -30.96
C LYS A 308 -8.86 -9.68 -31.22
N ALA A 309 -9.49 -10.77 -30.77
CA ALA A 309 -10.93 -10.97 -30.93
C ALA A 309 -11.73 -9.88 -30.20
N ILE A 310 -11.43 -9.62 -28.92
CA ILE A 310 -12.11 -8.59 -28.12
C ILE A 310 -12.00 -7.20 -28.74
N LEU A 311 -10.81 -6.82 -29.24
CA LEU A 311 -10.65 -5.50 -29.87
C LEU A 311 -11.39 -5.35 -31.20
N LEU A 312 -11.72 -6.46 -31.88
CA LEU A 312 -12.53 -6.45 -33.12
C LEU A 312 -14.03 -6.41 -32.84
N GLU A 313 -14.48 -6.90 -31.68
CA GLU A 313 -15.91 -6.87 -31.27
C GLU A 313 -16.40 -5.45 -30.97
N THR A 314 -15.49 -4.54 -30.61
CA THR A 314 -15.82 -3.16 -30.27
C THR A 314 -14.97 -2.17 -31.06
N GLU A 315 -15.61 -1.44 -31.99
CA GLU A 315 -14.99 -0.28 -32.62
C GLU A 315 -14.54 0.72 -31.55
N SER A 316 -13.29 1.16 -31.66
CA SER A 316 -12.76 2.17 -30.75
C SER A 316 -13.53 3.48 -30.97
N PRO A 317 -14.02 4.18 -29.92
CA PRO A 317 -14.63 5.51 -30.07
C PRO A 317 -13.61 6.58 -30.50
N THR A 318 -12.39 6.18 -30.82
CA THR A 318 -11.34 7.05 -31.36
C THR A 318 -11.71 7.39 -32.79
N LEU A 319 -12.15 8.63 -33.04
CA LEU A 319 -12.29 9.19 -34.37
C LEU A 319 -10.98 8.99 -35.14
N THR A 320 -10.99 8.09 -36.12
CA THR A 320 -9.88 7.89 -37.07
C THR A 320 -9.85 9.00 -38.11
N ASP A 321 -11.02 9.61 -38.38
CA ASP A 321 -11.13 10.85 -39.16
C ASP A 321 -10.88 12.04 -38.24
N LEU A 322 -9.60 12.36 -38.05
CA LEU A 322 -9.21 13.61 -37.42
C LEU A 322 -9.45 14.76 -38.39
N PRO A 323 -9.97 15.92 -37.93
CA PRO A 323 -10.06 17.09 -38.78
C PRO A 323 -8.66 17.49 -39.29
N PRO A 324 -8.55 18.07 -40.49
CA PRO A 324 -7.28 18.58 -40.98
C PRO A 324 -6.70 19.58 -39.97
N LEU A 325 -5.38 19.53 -39.77
CA LEU A 325 -4.67 20.45 -38.89
C LEU A 325 -4.99 21.89 -39.29
N ASP A 326 -5.30 22.75 -38.32
CA ASP A 326 -5.47 24.17 -38.57
C ASP A 326 -4.15 24.76 -39.11
N TYR A 327 -4.21 25.81 -39.93
CA TYR A 327 -3.05 26.46 -40.53
C TYR A 327 -2.01 26.84 -39.47
N GLN A 328 -2.44 27.24 -38.27
CA GLN A 328 -1.55 27.54 -37.15
C GLN A 328 -0.76 26.32 -36.64
N GLN A 329 -1.36 25.13 -36.67
CA GLN A 329 -0.76 23.85 -36.23
C GLN A 329 0.19 23.27 -37.29
N THR A 330 0.06 23.68 -38.55
CA THR A 330 1.00 23.32 -39.62
C THR A 330 2.30 24.13 -39.60
N LYS A 331 2.34 25.24 -38.84
CA LYS A 331 3.53 26.06 -38.69
C LYS A 331 4.49 25.41 -37.70
N ARG A 332 5.77 25.41 -38.03
CA ARG A 332 6.84 24.99 -37.11
C ARG A 332 6.81 25.90 -35.87
N VAL A 333 6.47 25.33 -34.72
CA VAL A 333 6.54 26.03 -33.43
C VAL A 333 7.99 26.01 -32.98
N ASP A 334 8.60 27.19 -32.83
CA ASP A 334 9.93 27.33 -32.22
C ASP A 334 9.74 27.55 -30.72
N HIS A 335 10.12 26.57 -29.90
CA HIS A 335 9.96 26.60 -28.44
C HIS A 335 11.03 27.45 -27.72
N LYS A 336 11.69 28.37 -28.42
CA LYS A 336 12.67 29.26 -27.81
C LYS A 336 11.99 30.30 -26.94
N LEU A 337 12.28 30.23 -25.64
CA LEU A 337 12.01 31.30 -24.69
C LEU A 337 12.89 32.51 -24.99
N THR A 338 12.31 33.55 -25.60
CA THR A 338 12.98 34.83 -25.80
C THR A 338 12.99 35.61 -24.48
N LEU A 339 14.02 35.40 -23.68
CA LEU A 339 14.24 36.19 -22.46
C LEU A 339 14.73 37.59 -22.86
N ARG A 340 14.02 38.64 -22.44
CA ARG A 340 14.51 40.02 -22.56
C ARG A 340 15.79 40.15 -21.72
N ARG A 341 16.90 40.49 -22.37
CA ARG A 341 18.11 40.94 -21.67
C ARG A 341 17.79 42.28 -21.02
N PHE A 342 17.93 42.36 -19.70
CA PHE A 342 17.96 43.63 -18.97
C PHE A 342 19.29 44.34 -19.20
#